data_AF-A0A3D3BXP1-F1
#
_entry.id   AF-A0A3D3BXP1-F1
#
_cell.length_a   1.000
_cell.length_b   1.000
_cell.length_c   1.000
_cell.angle_alpha   90.00
_cell.angle_beta   90.00
_cell.angle_gamma   90.00
#
_symmetry.space_group_name_H-M   'P 1'
#
loop_
_entity.id
_entity.type
_entity.pdbx_description
1 polymer ?
#
loop_
_entity_poly.entity_id
_entity_poly.type
_entity_poly.pdbx_seq_one_letter_code
_entity_poly.pdbx_strand_id
1 'polypeptide(L)' 'SGETADTTIADLAVATGAGQIKTGSLCRSDRVAKYNRLLRIEEMLGAAAVYNGMGEFARFKA' A
#
# COMPACT_ATOMS: atom_id res chain seq x y z
N SER A 1 -18.48 -6.25 3.35
CA SER A 1 -17.89 -4.91 3.23
C SER A 1 -17.91 -4.32 1.82
N GLY A 2 -18.38 -5.02 0.77
CA GLY A 2 -18.63 -4.40 -0.54
C GLY A 2 -17.39 -3.80 -1.22
N GLU A 3 -16.23 -4.44 -1.12
CA GLU A 3 -15.04 -4.00 -1.85
C GLU A 3 -15.13 -4.36 -3.33
N THR A 4 -14.59 -3.49 -4.18
CA THR A 4 -14.51 -3.69 -5.65
C THR A 4 -13.05 -3.97 -6.04
N ALA A 5 -12.76 -4.16 -7.32
CA ALA A 5 -11.38 -4.29 -7.81
C ALA A 5 -10.62 -2.95 -7.91
N ASP A 6 -11.27 -1.81 -7.67
CA ASP A 6 -10.65 -0.48 -7.75
C ASP A 6 -9.41 -0.37 -6.85
N THR A 7 -8.31 0.17 -7.35
CA THR A 7 -7.04 0.22 -6.59
C THR A 7 -6.65 1.61 -6.13
N THR A 8 -7.57 2.58 -6.21
CA THR A 8 -7.28 4.01 -5.96
C THR A 8 -6.64 4.25 -4.59
N ILE A 9 -7.02 3.47 -3.57
CA ILE A 9 -6.45 3.60 -2.22
C ILE A 9 -4.97 3.20 -2.14
N ALA A 10 -4.47 2.34 -3.03
CA ALA A 10 -3.05 1.99 -3.09
C ALA A 10 -2.23 3.18 -3.60
N ASP A 11 -2.68 3.79 -4.71
CA ASP A 11 -2.08 5.00 -5.26
C ASP A 11 -2.13 6.17 -4.27
N LEU A 12 -3.27 6.36 -3.58
CA LEU A 12 -3.42 7.40 -2.55
C LEU A 12 -2.41 7.25 -1.41
N ALA A 13 -2.20 6.02 -0.92
CA ALA A 13 -1.27 5.76 0.17
C ALA A 13 0.18 6.12 -0.20
N VAL A 14 0.60 5.82 -1.43
CA VAL A 14 1.94 6.17 -1.94
C VAL A 14 2.05 7.67 -2.20
N ALA A 15 1.06 8.27 -2.87
CA ALA A 15 1.08 9.68 -3.23
C ALA A 15 1.12 10.63 -2.02
N THR A 16 0.49 10.22 -0.91
CA THR A 16 0.47 11.01 0.34
C THR A 16 1.62 10.70 1.29
N GLY A 17 2.45 9.70 0.97
CA GLY A 17 3.47 9.22 1.92
C GLY A 17 2.86 8.72 3.23
N ALA A 18 1.69 8.08 3.17
CA ALA A 18 0.95 7.66 4.37
C ALA A 18 1.76 6.68 5.25
N GLY A 19 2.64 5.90 4.63
CA GLY A 19 3.54 4.94 5.28
C GLY A 19 2.88 3.61 5.64
N GLN A 20 1.56 3.60 5.82
CA GLN A 20 0.78 2.41 6.16
C GLN A 20 -0.50 2.34 5.35
N ILE A 21 -0.91 1.13 4.97
CA ILE A 21 -2.17 0.86 4.30
C ILE A 21 -2.78 -0.43 4.83
N LYS A 22 -4.09 -0.43 5.07
CA LYS A 22 -4.86 -1.62 5.43
C LYS A 22 -5.91 -1.88 4.36
N THR A 23 -5.70 -2.91 3.56
CA THR A 23 -6.54 -3.23 2.38
C THR A 23 -7.09 -4.66 2.37
N GLY A 24 -7.22 -5.26 3.56
CA GLY A 24 -7.81 -6.59 3.74
C GLY A 24 -6.80 -7.74 3.82
N SER A 25 -7.29 -8.98 3.88
CA SER A 25 -6.46 -10.19 3.87
C SER A 25 -5.99 -10.53 2.45
N LEU A 26 -4.98 -11.41 2.33
CA LEU A 26 -4.43 -11.94 1.07
C LEU A 26 -5.36 -12.96 0.39
N CYS A 27 -6.67 -12.77 0.51
CA CYS A 27 -7.69 -13.62 -0.07
C CYS A 27 -8.80 -12.76 -0.67
N ARG A 28 -9.45 -13.30 -1.71
CA ARG A 28 -10.44 -12.63 -2.58
C ARG A 28 -9.81 -11.54 -3.46
N SER A 29 -10.19 -11.55 -4.73
CA SER A 29 -9.54 -10.75 -5.78
C SER A 29 -9.70 -9.25 -5.60
N ASP A 30 -10.80 -8.81 -4.99
CA ASP A 30 -11.07 -7.41 -4.64
C ASP A 30 -9.93 -6.81 -3.79
N ARG A 31 -9.44 -7.56 -2.80
CA ARG A 31 -8.35 -7.13 -1.90
C ARG A 31 -6.98 -7.29 -2.53
N VAL A 32 -6.74 -8.44 -3.16
CA VAL A 32 -5.46 -8.75 -3.82
C VAL A 32 -5.14 -7.74 -4.92
N ALA A 33 -6.14 -7.17 -5.59
CA ALA A 33 -5.94 -6.11 -6.58
C ALA A 33 -5.12 -4.92 -6.04
N LYS A 34 -5.30 -4.51 -4.77
CA LYS A 34 -4.58 -3.37 -4.18
C LYS A 34 -3.12 -3.72 -3.90
N TYR A 35 -2.87 -4.93 -3.40
CA TYR A 35 -1.50 -5.43 -3.25
C TYR A 35 -0.77 -5.51 -4.60
N ASN A 36 -1.43 -6.04 -5.63
CA ASN A 36 -0.86 -6.08 -6.99
C ASN A 36 -0.61 -4.69 -7.56
N ARG A 37 -1.44 -3.69 -7.18
CA ARG A 37 -1.18 -2.30 -7.54
C ARG A 37 0.06 -1.76 -6.84
N LEU A 38 0.25 -2.04 -5.55
CA LEU A 38 1.46 -1.64 -4.82
C LEU A 38 2.73 -2.24 -5.43
N LEU A 39 2.70 -3.52 -5.83
CA LEU A 39 3.82 -4.18 -6.52
C LEU A 39 4.16 -3.48 -7.86
N ARG A 40 3.14 -3.08 -8.63
CA ARG A 40 3.35 -2.32 -9.87
C ARG A 40 3.90 -0.92 -9.62
N ILE A 41 3.45 -0.25 -8.56
CA ILE A 41 3.98 1.07 -8.18
C ILE A 41 5.45 0.96 -7.76
N GLU A 42 5.80 -0.07 -6.97
CA GLU A 42 7.18 -0.38 -6.62
C GLU A 42 8.04 -0.62 -7.88
N GLU A 43 7.56 -1.47 -8.81
CA GLU A 43 8.23 -1.73 -10.09
C GLU A 43 8.45 -0.43 -10.89
N MET A 44 7.45 0.45 -10.95
CA MET A 44 7.54 1.74 -11.65
C MET A 44 8.56 2.70 -11.01
N LEU A 45 8.66 2.71 -9.67
CA LEU A 45 9.59 3.56 -8.93
C LEU A 45 11.03 3.02 -8.99
N GLY A 46 11.19 1.71 -9.14
CA GLY A 46 12.50 1.05 -9.20
C GLY A 46 13.37 1.41 -7.99
N ALA A 47 14.57 1.93 -8.25
CA ALA A 47 15.51 2.32 -7.20
C ALA A 47 15.03 3.46 -6.30
N ALA A 48 14.00 4.22 -6.70
CA ALA A 48 13.41 5.27 -5.88
C ALA A 48 12.34 4.76 -4.90
N ALA A 49 11.95 3.48 -4.97
CA ALA A 49 10.99 2.90 -4.04
C ALA A 49 11.59 2.80 -2.63
N VAL A 50 10.81 3.20 -1.61
CA VAL A 50 11.21 3.13 -0.21
C VAL A 50 10.18 2.37 0.60
N TYR A 51 10.64 1.34 1.32
CA TYR A 51 9.85 0.60 2.31
C TYR A 51 10.47 0.78 3.70
N ASN A 52 9.85 1.63 4.52
CA ASN A 52 10.40 1.99 5.84
C ASN A 52 10.13 0.95 6.93
N GLY A 53 9.27 -0.06 6.69
CA GLY A 53 8.98 -1.13 7.64
C GLY A 53 8.61 -0.61 9.05
N MET A 54 9.32 -1.06 10.08
CA MET A 54 9.12 -0.57 11.46
C MET A 54 9.45 0.92 11.64
N GLY A 55 10.26 1.51 10.75
CA GLY A 55 10.58 2.93 10.76
C GLY A 55 9.35 3.83 10.66
N GLU A 56 8.25 3.35 10.05
CA GLU A 56 6.97 4.08 9.96
C GLU A 56 6.33 4.36 11.33
N PHE A 57 6.73 3.61 12.37
CA PHE A 57 6.23 3.80 13.72
C PHE A 57 7.10 4.74 14.56
N ALA A 58 8.20 5.29 14.03
CA ALA A 58 9.09 6.17 14.77
C ALA A 58 8.36 7.40 15.35
N ARG A 59 7.36 7.93 14.62
CA ARG A 59 6.50 9.03 15.06
C ARG A 59 5.56 8.70 16.23
N PHE A 60 5.40 7.41 16.56
CA PHE A 60 4.54 6.93 17.64
C PHE A 60 5.33 6.45 18.87
N LYS A 61 6.66 6.62 18.87
CA LYS A 61 7.47 6.38 20.08
C LYS A 61 7.20 7.50 21.09
N ALA A 62 6.94 7.09 22.34
CA ALA A 62 6.83 7.98 23.49
C ALA A 62 8.18 8.60 23.86
#